data_AF-A0A183AWU8-F1
#
_entry.id   AF-A0A183AWU8-F1
#
_cell.length_a   1.000
_cell.length_b   1.000
_cell.length_c   1.000
_cell.angle_alpha   90.00
_cell.angle_beta   90.00
_cell.angle_gamma   90.00
#
_symmetry.space_group_name_H-M   'P 1'
#
loop_
_entity.id
_entity.type
_entity.pdbx_description
1 polymer ?
#
loop_
_entity_poly.entity_id
_entity_poly.type
_entity_poly.pdbx_seq_one_letter_code
_entity_poly.pdbx_strand_id
1 'polypeptide(L)'
;LPQGAPIYMDLIWVPGYLVRVPQSMVVEFFSRVRARTYVLSGDALHPMIGEALIEGKSKWSPNDIELLRRQTNSDELDNAICILPTDEPYEWGCWLRTPCGRVNRDTGEARLQAAGFKVLPSASCCDIEFSAGAVNVRCEGVRVEF
;
A
#
# COMPACT_ATOMS: atom_id res chain seq x y z
N LEU A 1 5.44 -18.44 13.86
CA LEU A 1 5.13 -17.53 15.00
C LEU A 1 3.78 -17.96 15.57
N PRO A 2 3.61 -18.07 16.92
CA PRO A 2 2.31 -18.44 17.49
C PRO A 2 1.22 -17.45 17.02
N GLN A 3 -0.03 -17.90 16.91
CA GLN A 3 -1.17 -17.07 16.52
C GLN A 3 -1.41 -16.01 17.61
N GLY A 4 -0.82 -14.83 17.43
CA GLY A 4 -1.04 -13.68 18.30
C GLY A 4 -2.25 -12.89 17.81
N ALA A 5 -2.92 -12.20 18.73
CA ALA A 5 -4.02 -11.31 18.38
C ALA A 5 -3.55 -10.23 17.39
N PRO A 6 -4.45 -9.75 16.49
CA PRO A 6 -4.15 -8.61 15.63
C PRO A 6 -3.76 -7.37 16.44
N ILE A 7 -2.86 -6.57 15.87
CA ILE A 7 -2.40 -5.30 16.41
C ILE A 7 -3.00 -4.19 15.54
N TYR A 8 -3.64 -3.21 16.19
CA TYR A 8 -4.27 -2.07 15.53
C TYR A 8 -3.43 -0.81 15.75
N MET A 9 -3.19 -0.04 14.69
CA MET A 9 -2.39 1.18 14.75
C MET A 9 -2.98 2.23 13.78
N ASP A 10 -2.79 3.51 14.08
CA ASP A 10 -3.14 4.56 13.12
C ASP A 10 -2.18 4.57 11.93
N LEU A 11 -0.90 4.36 12.20
CA LEU A 11 0.16 4.44 11.20
C LEU A 11 1.24 3.40 11.48
N ILE A 12 1.77 2.78 10.41
CA ILE A 12 2.97 1.97 10.49
C ILE A 12 3.92 2.24 9.32
N TRP A 13 5.21 2.32 9.63
CA TRP A 13 6.28 2.23 8.63
C TRP A 13 6.54 0.77 8.28
N VAL A 14 6.27 0.37 7.03
CA VAL A 14 6.47 -1.01 6.60
C VAL A 14 7.96 -1.33 6.55
N PRO A 15 8.44 -2.37 7.27
CA PRO A 15 9.87 -2.67 7.30
C PRO A 15 10.41 -3.11 5.93
N GLY A 16 11.44 -2.42 5.43
CA GLY A 16 12.04 -2.71 4.12
C GLY A 16 12.60 -4.14 3.97
N TYR A 17 13.02 -4.78 5.07
CA TYR A 17 13.52 -6.15 5.03
C TYR A 17 12.43 -7.18 4.63
N LEU A 18 11.14 -6.82 4.69
CA LEU A 18 10.05 -7.72 4.32
C LEU A 18 10.14 -8.16 2.85
N VAL A 19 10.79 -7.39 1.97
CA VAL A 19 11.01 -7.81 0.58
C VAL A 19 11.93 -9.04 0.47
N ARG A 20 12.72 -9.32 1.51
CA ARG A 20 13.74 -10.38 1.54
C ARG A 20 13.28 -11.66 2.24
N VAL A 21 12.06 -11.68 2.78
CA VAL A 21 11.49 -12.87 3.42
C VAL A 21 10.45 -13.53 2.50
N PRO A 22 10.10 -14.81 2.73
CA PRO A 22 9.07 -15.47 1.93
C PRO A 22 7.75 -14.69 1.97
N GLN A 23 7.07 -14.57 0.82
CA GLN A 23 5.81 -13.83 0.70
C GLN A 23 4.77 -14.23 1.76
N SER A 24 4.68 -15.51 2.11
CA SER A 24 3.76 -15.99 3.16
C SER A 24 3.99 -15.34 4.53
N MET A 25 5.23 -14.97 4.87
CA MET A 25 5.54 -14.24 6.10
C MET A 25 5.12 -12.76 6.01
N VAL A 26 5.22 -12.16 4.83
CA VAL A 26 4.76 -10.79 4.57
C VAL A 26 3.24 -10.71 4.64
N VAL A 27 2.55 -11.70 4.06
CA VAL A 27 1.09 -11.85 4.17
C VAL A 27 0.69 -12.02 5.63
N GLU A 28 1.42 -12.84 6.39
CA GLU A 28 1.16 -13.00 7.82
C GLU A 28 1.35 -11.69 8.59
N PHE A 29 2.39 -10.91 8.27
CA PHE A 29 2.59 -9.58 8.83
C PHE A 29 1.36 -8.69 8.60
N PHE A 30 0.89 -8.55 7.36
CA PHE A 30 -0.28 -7.71 7.02
C PHE A 30 -1.62 -8.28 7.50
N SER A 31 -1.69 -9.58 7.79
CA SER A 31 -2.88 -10.16 8.41
C SER A 31 -3.03 -9.77 9.89
N ARG A 32 -1.89 -9.52 10.56
CA ARG A 32 -1.80 -9.25 11.99
C ARG A 32 -1.67 -7.76 12.31
N VAL A 33 -0.76 -7.08 11.61
CA VAL A 33 -0.56 -5.65 11.77
C VAL A 33 -1.55 -4.95 10.87
N ARG A 34 -2.54 -4.33 11.49
CA ARG A 34 -3.66 -3.66 10.82
C ARG A 34 -3.54 -2.18 11.11
N ALA A 35 -3.04 -1.44 10.14
CA ALA A 35 -2.90 0.00 10.25
C ALA A 35 -3.94 0.72 9.39
N ARG A 36 -4.31 1.94 9.79
CA ARG A 36 -5.04 2.85 8.92
C ARG A 36 -4.14 3.41 7.83
N THR A 37 -2.88 3.70 8.12
CA THR A 37 -1.91 4.16 7.11
C THR A 37 -0.67 3.28 7.10
N TYR A 38 -0.33 2.74 5.92
CA TYR A 38 0.92 2.03 5.68
C TYR A 38 1.87 2.94 4.92
N VAL A 39 2.97 3.33 5.55
CA VAL A 39 4.03 4.10 4.92
C VAL A 39 5.03 3.13 4.29
N LEU A 40 5.18 3.19 2.96
CA LEU A 40 6.12 2.38 2.18
C LEU A 40 7.31 3.23 1.76
N SER A 41 8.52 2.79 2.07
CA SER A 41 9.76 3.49 1.72
C SER A 41 10.87 2.52 1.32
N GLY A 42 11.83 3.02 0.52
CA GLY A 42 13.00 2.26 0.08
C GLY A 42 12.62 0.88 -0.47
N ASP A 43 13.27 -0.17 0.04
CA ASP A 43 13.04 -1.58 -0.34
C ASP A 43 11.57 -2.05 -0.18
N ALA A 44 10.74 -1.37 0.62
CA ALA A 44 9.31 -1.73 0.77
C ALA A 44 8.44 -1.27 -0.41
N LEU A 45 8.93 -0.36 -1.27
CA LEU A 45 8.26 0.06 -2.49
C LEU A 45 8.51 -0.98 -3.60
N HIS A 46 7.92 -2.16 -3.42
CA HIS A 46 8.10 -3.30 -4.31
C HIS A 46 6.74 -3.99 -4.58
N PRO A 47 6.47 -4.45 -5.82
CA PRO A 47 5.18 -5.04 -6.18
C PRO A 47 4.70 -6.15 -5.23
N MET A 48 5.60 -7.05 -4.82
CA MET A 48 5.31 -8.13 -3.86
C MET A 48 4.72 -7.62 -2.53
N ILE A 49 5.12 -6.44 -2.05
CA ILE A 49 4.58 -5.85 -0.82
C ILE A 49 3.11 -5.46 -1.03
N GLY A 50 2.78 -4.86 -2.18
CA GLY A 50 1.40 -4.55 -2.55
C GLY A 50 0.52 -5.80 -2.67
N GLU A 51 1.04 -6.86 -3.29
CA GLU A 51 0.36 -8.16 -3.37
C GLU A 51 0.10 -8.77 -2.00
N ALA A 52 1.14 -8.83 -1.16
CA ALA A 52 1.05 -9.39 0.18
C ALA A 52 0.12 -8.58 1.08
N LEU A 53 0.02 -7.27 0.89
CA LEU A 53 -0.90 -6.40 1.60
C LEU A 53 -2.37 -6.68 1.22
N ILE A 54 -2.66 -6.85 -0.07
CA ILE A 54 -4.00 -7.25 -0.57
C ILE A 54 -4.39 -8.61 0.03
N GLU A 55 -3.49 -9.59 -0.07
CA GLU A 55 -3.73 -10.94 0.45
C GLU A 55 -3.88 -10.93 1.98
N GLY A 56 -3.04 -10.19 2.69
CA GLY A 56 -3.12 -10.04 4.14
C GLY A 56 -4.43 -9.42 4.59
N LYS A 57 -4.89 -8.36 3.91
CA LYS A 57 -6.17 -7.69 4.18
C LYS A 57 -7.38 -8.58 3.90
N SER A 58 -7.29 -9.54 2.98
CA SER A 58 -8.37 -10.50 2.73
C SER A 58 -8.73 -11.35 3.95
N LYS A 59 -7.82 -11.44 4.94
CA LYS A 59 -8.03 -12.16 6.21
C LYS A 59 -8.68 -11.31 7.31
N TRP A 60 -8.98 -10.04 7.03
CA TRP A 60 -9.59 -9.13 8.00
C TRP A 60 -11.11 -9.30 8.00
N SER A 61 -11.72 -9.27 9.17
CA SER A 61 -13.17 -9.24 9.32
C SER A 61 -13.72 -7.83 9.10
N PRO A 62 -15.03 -7.68 8.80
CA PRO A 62 -15.67 -6.37 8.68
C PRO A 62 -15.52 -5.50 9.94
N ASN A 63 -15.52 -6.13 11.13
CA ASN A 63 -15.32 -5.42 12.41
C ASN A 63 -13.93 -4.78 12.50
N ASP A 64 -12.91 -5.41 11.92
CA ASP A 64 -11.54 -4.90 11.94
C ASP A 64 -11.40 -3.64 11.08
N ILE A 65 -12.08 -3.65 9.92
CA ILE A 65 -12.15 -2.49 9.03
C ILE A 65 -12.88 -1.34 9.75
N GLU A 66 -13.99 -1.65 10.41
CA GLU A 66 -14.77 -0.66 11.14
C GLU A 66 -13.99 -0.06 12.33
N LEU A 67 -13.22 -0.87 13.06
CA LEU A 67 -12.35 -0.39 14.15
C LEU A 67 -11.31 0.62 13.65
N LEU A 68 -10.69 0.36 12.50
CA LEU A 68 -9.71 1.29 11.90
C LEU A 68 -10.35 2.57 11.38
N ARG A 69 -11.64 2.53 10.99
CA ARG A 69 -12.39 3.69 10.50
C ARG A 69 -12.93 4.57 11.63
N ARG A 70 -13.40 3.97 12.73
CA ARG A 70 -14.06 4.66 13.84
C ARG A 70 -13.15 5.53 14.70
N GLN A 71 -11.83 5.47 14.54
CA GLN A 71 -10.90 6.22 15.39
C GLN A 71 -10.82 7.72 15.07
N THR A 72 -11.49 8.21 14.02
CA THR A 72 -11.56 9.66 13.70
C THR A 72 -12.97 10.20 13.68
N ASN A 73 -13.18 11.30 14.40
CA ASN A 73 -14.39 12.12 14.36
C ASN A 73 -14.45 13.07 13.14
N SER A 74 -13.76 12.75 12.04
CA SER A 74 -13.68 13.59 10.84
C SER A 74 -14.39 12.96 9.62
N ASP A 75 -14.72 13.80 8.64
CA ASP A 75 -15.55 13.52 7.46
C ASP A 75 -15.27 12.18 6.76
N GLU A 76 -16.26 11.64 6.03
CA GLU A 76 -16.21 10.33 5.36
C GLU A 76 -14.97 10.11 4.46
N LEU A 77 -14.37 11.17 3.92
CA LEU A 77 -13.16 11.10 3.09
C LEU A 77 -11.88 10.77 3.87
N ASP A 78 -11.86 11.06 5.18
CA ASP A 78 -10.72 10.75 6.06
C ASP A 78 -10.67 9.27 6.44
N ASN A 79 -11.80 8.56 6.42
CA ASN A 79 -11.90 7.19 6.96
C ASN A 79 -11.37 6.10 6.00
N ALA A 80 -10.53 6.45 5.04
CA ALA A 80 -9.87 5.48 4.17
C ALA A 80 -8.69 4.79 4.89
N ILE A 81 -8.44 3.52 4.52
CA ILE A 81 -7.17 2.87 4.84
C ILE A 81 -6.19 3.22 3.72
N CYS A 82 -5.11 3.90 4.08
CA CYS A 82 -4.21 4.56 3.15
C CYS A 82 -2.89 3.80 2.97
N ILE A 83 -2.32 3.93 1.78
CA ILE A 83 -0.94 3.56 1.46
C ILE A 83 -0.23 4.85 1.09
N LEU A 84 0.83 5.18 1.83
CA LEU A 84 1.66 6.36 1.60
C LEU A 84 3.03 5.92 1.09
N PRO A 85 3.27 5.95 -0.24
CA PRO A 85 4.61 5.80 -0.76
C PRO A 85 5.44 7.05 -0.42
N THR A 86 6.67 6.88 0.06
CA THR A 86 7.60 8.01 0.28
C THR A 86 8.36 8.40 -0.98
N ASP A 87 8.36 7.54 -1.99
CA ASP A 87 9.03 7.67 -3.28
C ASP A 87 8.31 6.75 -4.29
N GLU A 88 8.67 6.81 -5.57
CA GLU A 88 8.10 5.98 -6.63
C GLU A 88 9.17 5.33 -7.51
N PRO A 89 9.86 4.28 -7.02
CA PRO A 89 10.83 3.57 -7.84
C PRO A 89 10.14 2.92 -9.04
N TYR A 90 10.89 2.80 -10.14
CA TYR A 90 10.38 2.35 -11.44
C TYR A 90 9.49 1.10 -11.36
N GLU A 91 9.92 0.06 -10.64
CA GLU A 91 9.17 -1.21 -10.55
C GLU A 91 7.82 -1.05 -9.84
N TRP A 92 7.80 -0.30 -8.74
CA TRP A 92 6.57 0.03 -8.00
C TRP A 92 5.64 0.89 -8.85
N GLY A 93 6.18 1.94 -9.47
CA GLY A 93 5.43 2.84 -10.33
C GLY A 93 4.84 2.13 -11.55
N CYS A 94 5.61 1.24 -12.19
CA CYS A 94 5.13 0.40 -13.27
C CYS A 94 4.01 -0.52 -12.81
N TRP A 95 4.19 -1.23 -11.70
CA TRP A 95 3.15 -2.12 -11.17
C TRP A 95 1.87 -1.36 -10.82
N LEU A 96 1.97 -0.19 -10.18
CA LEU A 96 0.81 0.61 -9.80
C LEU A 96 -0.02 1.08 -10.99
N ARG A 97 0.62 1.46 -12.10
CA ARG A 97 -0.03 2.22 -13.18
C ARG A 97 -0.12 1.50 -14.52
N THR A 98 0.64 0.43 -14.70
CA THR A 98 0.60 -0.34 -15.94
C THR A 98 -0.10 -1.69 -15.70
N PRO A 99 -0.95 -2.12 -16.64
CA PRO A 99 -1.56 -3.45 -16.58
C PRO A 99 -0.50 -4.55 -16.50
N CYS A 100 -0.60 -5.38 -15.46
CA CYS A 100 0.36 -6.46 -15.21
C CYS A 100 -0.05 -7.74 -15.96
N GLY A 101 0.19 -7.80 -17.28
CA GLY A 101 0.14 -9.05 -18.07
C GLY A 101 -0.99 -9.16 -19.10
N ARG A 102 -1.01 -10.30 -19.83
CA ARG A 102 -1.95 -10.55 -20.94
C ARG A 102 -3.36 -10.96 -20.49
N VAL A 103 -3.49 -11.48 -19.27
CA VAL A 103 -4.74 -12.07 -18.74
C VAL A 103 -5.44 -11.13 -17.76
N ASN A 104 -4.68 -10.41 -16.94
CA ASN A 104 -5.22 -9.46 -15.98
C ASN A 104 -4.86 -8.04 -16.43
N ARG A 105 -5.87 -7.25 -16.81
CA ARG A 105 -5.68 -5.89 -17.34
C ARG A 105 -5.65 -4.83 -16.25
N ASP A 106 -5.86 -5.21 -15.01
CA ASP A 106 -5.90 -4.29 -13.89
C ASP A 106 -4.48 -3.86 -13.48
N THR A 107 -4.36 -2.59 -13.10
CA THR A 107 -3.12 -2.06 -12.53
C THR A 107 -3.03 -2.42 -11.04
N GLY A 108 -1.84 -2.36 -10.46
CA GLY A 108 -1.65 -2.55 -9.02
C GLY A 108 -2.51 -1.60 -8.19
N GLU A 109 -2.64 -0.34 -8.62
CA GLU A 109 -3.50 0.64 -7.97
C GLU A 109 -4.98 0.23 -7.99
N ALA A 110 -5.50 -0.18 -9.15
CA ALA A 110 -6.89 -0.64 -9.28
C ALA A 110 -7.18 -1.82 -8.34
N ARG A 111 -6.21 -2.72 -8.18
CA ARG A 111 -6.31 -3.88 -7.29
C ARG A 111 -6.26 -3.50 -5.81
N LEU A 112 -5.43 -2.52 -5.45
CA LEU A 112 -5.41 -1.94 -4.10
C LEU A 112 -6.74 -1.24 -3.78
N GLN A 113 -7.27 -0.47 -4.73
CA GLN A 113 -8.57 0.20 -4.60
C GLN A 113 -9.73 -0.80 -4.47
N ALA A 114 -9.74 -1.87 -5.26
CA ALA A 114 -10.72 -2.96 -5.13
C ALA A 114 -10.62 -3.67 -3.77
N ALA A 115 -9.42 -3.76 -3.21
CA ALA A 115 -9.19 -4.24 -1.84
C ALA A 115 -9.56 -3.20 -0.77
N GLY A 116 -10.03 -2.01 -1.13
CA GLY A 116 -10.48 -0.96 -0.20
C GLY A 116 -9.36 -0.10 0.38
N PHE A 117 -8.21 -0.03 -0.30
CA PHE A 117 -7.14 0.91 0.02
C PHE A 117 -7.25 2.18 -0.82
N LYS A 118 -6.77 3.30 -0.26
CA LYS A 118 -6.49 4.54 -0.99
C LYS A 118 -4.97 4.71 -1.12
N VAL A 119 -4.45 4.70 -2.34
CA VAL A 119 -3.05 5.03 -2.58
C VAL A 119 -2.94 6.55 -2.60
N LEU A 120 -2.13 7.11 -1.71
CA LEU A 120 -1.86 8.54 -1.66
C LEU A 120 -0.76 8.91 -2.67
N PRO A 121 -0.71 10.16 -3.14
CA PRO A 121 0.45 10.66 -3.87
C PRO A 121 1.74 10.43 -3.09
N SER A 122 2.84 10.20 -3.81
CA SER A 122 4.13 10.03 -3.15
C SER A 122 4.52 11.26 -2.35
N ALA A 123 4.98 11.05 -1.12
CA ALA A 123 5.57 12.10 -0.29
C ALA A 123 6.99 12.46 -0.75
N SER A 124 7.14 12.72 -2.05
CA SER A 124 8.37 13.15 -2.72
C SER A 124 8.41 14.67 -2.85
N CYS A 125 9.61 15.24 -2.75
CA CYS A 125 9.85 16.68 -2.93
C CYS A 125 9.80 17.15 -4.40
N CYS A 126 9.74 16.22 -5.36
CA CYS A 126 9.70 16.50 -6.78
C CYS A 126 8.87 15.47 -7.54
N ASP A 127 8.40 15.87 -8.72
CA ASP A 127 7.73 14.96 -9.64
C ASP A 127 8.71 13.89 -10.14
N ILE A 128 8.19 12.68 -10.33
CA ILE A 128 8.94 11.53 -10.83
C ILE A 128 8.36 11.17 -12.19
N GLU A 129 9.20 11.18 -13.22
CA GLU A 129 8.83 10.81 -14.58
C GLU A 129 9.63 9.59 -15.02
N PHE A 130 8.94 8.60 -15.60
CA PHE A 130 9.59 7.45 -16.23
C PHE A 130 8.78 6.92 -17.41
N SER A 131 9.47 6.24 -18.33
CA SER A 131 8.86 5.61 -19.49
C SER A 131 8.77 4.09 -19.29
N ALA A 132 7.56 3.54 -19.35
CA ALA A 132 7.29 2.12 -19.32
C ALA A 132 6.80 1.66 -20.71
N GLY A 133 7.74 1.25 -21.57
CA GLY A 133 7.45 0.91 -22.96
C GLY A 133 7.01 2.16 -23.75
N ALA A 134 5.76 2.16 -24.25
CA ALA A 134 5.18 3.30 -24.97
C ALA A 134 4.43 4.29 -24.05
N VAL A 135 4.36 4.02 -22.75
CA VAL A 135 3.63 4.85 -21.78
C VAL A 135 4.62 5.72 -21.02
N ASN A 136 4.40 7.04 -21.06
CA ASN A 136 5.08 7.97 -20.17
C ASN A 136 4.22 8.15 -18.91
N VAL A 137 4.84 7.95 -17.76
CA VAL A 137 4.21 8.06 -16.45
C VAL A 137 4.80 9.24 -15.73
N ARG A 138 3.94 10.13 -15.22
CA ARG A 138 4.30 11.21 -14.30
C ARG A 138 3.62 10.97 -12.96
N CYS A 139 4.41 11.03 -11.90
CA CYS A 139 3.95 10.90 -10.52
C CYS A 139 4.19 12.26 -9.86
N GLU A 140 3.12 12.95 -9.47
CA GLU A 140 3.25 14.23 -8.77
C GLU A 140 3.85 14.00 -7.38
N GLY A 141 4.92 14.73 -7.08
CA GLY A 141 5.51 14.75 -5.75
C GLY A 141 4.73 15.72 -4.87
N VAL A 142 4.20 15.24 -3.74
CA VAL A 142 3.54 16.11 -2.77
C VAL A 142 4.51 16.46 -1.67
N ARG A 143 4.84 17.75 -1.55
CA ARG A 143 5.47 18.29 -0.35
C ARG A 143 4.48 18.21 0.81
N VAL A 144 4.78 17.35 1.77
CA VAL A 144 4.07 17.30 3.04
C VAL A 144 4.66 18.41 3.92
N GLU A 145 3.95 19.53 4.06
CA GLU A 145 4.28 20.59 5.02
C GLU A 145 3.77 20.17 6.40
N PHE A 146 4.65 20.18 7.41
CA PHE A 146 4.35 19.86 8.81
C PHE A 146 4.16 21.14 9.63
#